data_AF-A0A3L7PDD8-F1
#
_entry.id   AF-A0A3L7PDD8-F1
#
_cell.length_a   1.000
_cell.length_b   1.000
_cell.length_c   1.000
_cell.angle_alpha   90.00
_cell.angle_beta   90.00
_cell.angle_gamma   90.00
#
_symmetry.space_group_name_H-M   'P 1'
#
loop_
_entity.id
_entity.type
_entity.pdbx_description
1 polymer ?
#
loop_
_entity_poly.entity_id
_entity_poly.type
_entity_poly.pdbx_seq_one_letter_code
_entity_poly.pdbx_strand_id
1 'polypeptide(L)'
;MLGAWNEGRSVVGNLRIVVSWSSALAGALCCLLLCPIDTASAQETAAPTAPASEPAPATPPAPGADTLPEAPVEEEAPPAPAPRSKAPSVTYAPPRVTEKDDREWRSKRQIKFQRAQKALAVSGAETKELTDAGNHFVDRMSIPELVSDLPRLAIDPVRRAVDFCQPNPRAVLLKAITDRSIDLLAQKPSHPPDVQLSVVILLGTLNAQPATNSVPAAPYTGASKALITVLEDTTMPLQCRIAAASGLGRMGREARERVSLGDLSVVQRNEIATSLAKVLTSSEAQAMDEGHVWFRGRVAEALGDCGEAFDITKSSMFIDALMTTATNPQETLRVRAAAIRAATQTKWDVQVNFRLILSETVKLSVEIANASNAAVTAKKPIPADLRHANIDIYLAFQPKTDRQANIQNWGLLNQAKRNGLGGNAPAVQSAYAAVLPVVNTILTTGNKQIAVPPNLIAAEAEWIAANPPENRKPTSVSPQPVP
;
A
#
# COMPACT_ATOMS: atom_id res chain seq x y z
N MET A 1 50.08 -19.52 20.54
CA MET A 1 49.72 -20.33 19.35
C MET A 1 48.67 -19.57 18.58
N LEU A 2 49.08 -19.05 17.42
CA LEU A 2 48.26 -18.33 16.45
C LEU A 2 47.33 -19.31 15.72
N GLY A 3 46.06 -18.96 15.59
CA GLY A 3 45.10 -19.64 14.74
C GLY A 3 44.18 -18.61 14.10
N ALA A 4 44.59 -18.12 12.94
CA ALA A 4 43.82 -17.18 12.12
C ALA A 4 42.62 -17.88 11.49
N TRP A 5 41.45 -17.24 11.54
CA TRP A 5 40.30 -17.56 10.68
C TRP A 5 39.92 -16.31 9.90
N ASN A 6 40.06 -16.42 8.58
CA ASN A 6 39.73 -15.42 7.58
C ASN A 6 38.19 -15.33 7.45
N GLU A 7 37.61 -14.18 7.81
CA GLU A 7 36.27 -13.81 7.37
C GLU A 7 36.37 -13.01 6.07
N GLY A 8 35.90 -13.62 4.99
CA GLY A 8 35.71 -12.96 3.70
C GLY A 8 34.65 -11.87 3.82
N ARG A 9 35.04 -10.64 3.47
CA ARG A 9 34.12 -9.51 3.30
C ARG A 9 33.21 -9.78 2.10
N SER A 10 31.95 -10.10 2.36
CA SER A 10 30.89 -9.93 1.36
C SER A 10 30.46 -8.46 1.35
N VAL A 11 30.80 -7.75 0.28
CA VAL A 11 30.31 -6.40 0.00
C VAL A 11 28.94 -6.56 -0.66
N VAL A 12 27.87 -6.52 0.13
CA VAL A 12 26.50 -6.38 -0.38
C VAL A 12 26.15 -4.89 -0.33
N GLY A 13 26.01 -4.28 -1.50
CA GLY A 13 25.71 -2.87 -1.65
C GLY A 13 24.33 -2.50 -1.10
N ASN A 14 24.30 -1.62 -0.11
CA ASN A 14 23.08 -0.98 0.37
C ASN A 14 22.63 0.08 -0.63
N LEU A 15 21.58 -0.18 -1.40
CA LEU A 15 20.91 0.81 -2.23
C LEU A 15 20.03 1.71 -1.33
N ARG A 16 20.43 2.96 -1.11
CA ARG A 16 19.54 4.00 -0.55
C ARG A 16 18.69 4.57 -1.68
N ILE A 17 17.41 4.20 -1.71
CA ILE A 17 16.43 4.79 -2.65
C ILE A 17 16.02 6.18 -2.11
N VAL A 18 16.43 7.24 -2.80
CA VAL A 18 15.93 8.61 -2.57
C VAL A 18 14.92 8.91 -3.68
N VAL A 19 13.62 8.90 -3.36
CA VAL A 19 12.54 9.28 -4.29
C VAL A 19 12.31 10.78 -4.19
N SER A 20 12.65 11.52 -5.25
CA SER A 20 12.25 12.93 -5.42
C SER A 20 10.84 12.97 -6.01
N TRP A 21 9.90 13.59 -5.29
CA TRP A 21 8.49 13.69 -5.69
C TRP A 21 8.24 15.07 -6.32
N SER A 22 7.85 15.10 -7.59
CA SER A 22 7.30 16.28 -8.24
C SER A 22 6.10 15.88 -9.10
N SER A 23 4.97 16.53 -8.85
CA SER A 23 3.73 16.60 -9.65
C SER A 23 2.88 15.32 -9.87
N ALA A 24 1.81 15.18 -9.07
CA ALA A 24 0.41 15.01 -9.54
C ALA A 24 -0.55 14.93 -8.33
N LEU A 25 -1.16 16.08 -8.01
CA LEU A 25 -2.21 16.27 -7.00
C LEU A 25 -3.51 15.61 -7.47
N ALA A 26 -3.72 14.35 -7.07
CA ALA A 26 -5.03 13.69 -6.88
C ALA A 26 -4.84 12.25 -6.36
N GLY A 27 -3.78 11.56 -6.80
CA GLY A 27 -3.41 10.22 -6.30
C GLY A 27 -2.45 10.21 -5.08
N ALA A 28 -1.79 11.34 -4.81
CA ALA A 28 -0.75 11.42 -3.79
C ALA A 28 -1.29 11.41 -2.34
N LEU A 29 -2.54 11.81 -2.11
CA LEU A 29 -3.11 11.85 -0.76
C LEU A 29 -3.37 10.43 -0.21
N CYS A 30 -3.67 9.46 -1.08
CA CYS A 30 -3.88 8.06 -0.68
C CYS A 30 -2.55 7.34 -0.39
N CYS A 31 -1.47 7.68 -1.11
CA CYS A 31 -0.14 7.09 -0.90
C CYS A 31 0.64 7.72 0.27
N LEU A 32 0.44 9.01 0.58
CA LEU A 32 1.16 9.69 1.67
C LEU A 32 0.56 9.44 3.06
N LEU A 33 -0.72 9.04 3.17
CA LEU A 33 -1.37 8.79 4.46
C LEU A 33 -1.27 7.33 4.96
N LEU A 34 -0.80 6.39 4.12
CA LEU A 34 -0.81 4.94 4.40
C LEU A 34 0.59 4.29 4.52
N CYS A 35 1.68 5.07 4.44
CA CYS A 35 3.04 4.61 4.69
C CYS A 35 3.52 5.12 6.08
N PRO A 36 3.81 4.24 7.06
CA PRO A 36 4.54 4.68 8.25
C PRO A 36 5.98 5.02 7.86
N ILE A 37 6.38 6.28 8.05
CA ILE A 37 7.79 6.68 8.06
C ILE A 37 8.30 6.36 9.47
N ASP A 38 9.12 5.30 9.60
CA ASP A 38 9.92 5.08 10.80
C ASP A 38 11.04 6.14 10.84
N THR A 39 10.84 7.20 11.62
CA THR A 39 11.90 8.15 11.95
C THR A 39 12.76 7.56 13.07
N ALA A 40 13.82 6.85 12.71
CA ALA A 40 14.88 6.48 13.64
C ALA A 40 16.15 7.30 13.36
N SER A 41 16.43 8.23 14.29
CA SER A 41 17.76 8.72 14.72
C SER A 41 18.81 9.03 13.64
N ALA A 42 18.91 10.30 13.23
CA ALA A 42 20.15 10.85 12.69
C ALA A 42 20.83 11.68 13.79
N GLN A 43 21.94 11.14 14.30
CA GLN A 43 22.78 11.74 15.32
C GLN A 43 23.67 12.82 14.69
N GLU A 44 23.69 13.97 15.33
CA GLU A 44 24.42 15.18 14.96
C GLU A 44 25.92 14.97 15.22
N THR A 45 26.76 15.07 14.19
CA THR A 45 28.21 15.21 14.35
C THR A 45 28.70 16.39 13.54
N ALA A 46 29.20 17.38 14.27
CA ALA A 46 29.76 18.64 13.79
C ALA A 46 30.94 18.43 12.83
N ALA A 47 30.98 19.22 11.76
CA ALA A 47 32.14 19.38 10.90
C ALA A 47 32.80 20.75 11.14
N PRO A 48 34.15 20.83 11.11
CA PRO A 48 34.88 22.06 11.37
C PRO A 48 35.01 22.94 10.11
N THR A 49 35.16 24.24 10.40
CA THR A 49 35.19 25.39 9.50
C THR A 49 36.52 25.55 8.75
N ALA A 50 36.44 26.19 7.57
CA ALA A 50 37.37 27.16 6.92
C ALA A 50 37.82 26.77 5.48
N PRO A 51 38.29 27.73 4.66
CA PRO A 51 37.69 29.04 4.34
C PRO A 51 37.59 29.29 2.82
N ALA A 52 36.95 30.40 2.47
CA ALA A 52 36.59 30.85 1.13
C ALA A 52 37.76 31.30 0.24
N SER A 53 37.59 31.15 -1.07
CA SER A 53 38.39 31.81 -2.11
C SER A 53 37.48 32.28 -3.26
N GLU A 54 37.66 33.55 -3.62
CA GLU A 54 36.93 34.36 -4.62
C GLU A 54 37.00 33.84 -6.07
N PRO A 55 36.06 34.25 -6.96
CA PRO A 55 36.07 33.89 -8.37
C PRO A 55 36.80 34.92 -9.25
N ALA A 56 37.47 34.41 -10.29
CA ALA A 56 38.11 35.21 -11.35
C ALA A 56 37.16 35.44 -12.55
N PRO A 57 37.35 36.51 -13.36
CA PRO A 57 36.34 37.06 -14.25
C PRO A 57 36.33 36.47 -15.66
N ALA A 58 35.17 36.57 -16.30
CA ALA A 58 34.94 36.20 -17.70
C ALA A 58 35.37 37.29 -18.68
N THR A 59 35.72 36.89 -19.91
CA THR A 59 35.89 37.78 -21.08
C THR A 59 35.39 37.04 -22.33
N PRO A 60 34.75 37.73 -23.31
CA PRO A 60 33.81 37.15 -24.27
C PRO A 60 34.45 36.82 -25.63
N PRO A 61 33.66 36.32 -26.60
CA PRO A 61 33.57 37.09 -27.84
C PRO A 61 32.16 37.14 -28.45
N ALA A 62 31.94 38.23 -29.19
CA ALA A 62 30.87 38.45 -30.18
C ALA A 62 31.39 38.10 -31.60
N PRO A 63 30.70 38.44 -32.71
CA PRO A 63 29.28 38.36 -33.06
C PRO A 63 29.07 37.55 -34.37
N GLY A 64 27.83 37.16 -34.66
CA GLY A 64 27.45 36.62 -35.97
C GLY A 64 25.95 36.74 -36.17
N ALA A 65 25.55 37.80 -36.87
CA ALA A 65 24.18 38.04 -37.30
C ALA A 65 23.90 37.22 -38.56
N ASP A 66 22.70 36.64 -38.66
CA ASP A 66 21.89 36.69 -39.87
C ASP A 66 20.43 36.34 -39.54
N THR A 67 19.60 37.37 -39.63
CA THR A 67 18.14 37.38 -39.52
C THR A 67 17.49 36.86 -40.80
N LEU A 68 16.52 35.96 -40.69
CA LEU A 68 15.53 35.67 -41.71
C LEU A 68 14.13 36.09 -41.21
N PRO A 69 13.25 36.59 -42.09
CA PRO A 69 12.01 37.28 -41.71
C PRO A 69 10.91 36.33 -41.24
N GLU A 70 10.25 36.70 -40.13
CA GLU A 70 9.00 36.10 -39.66
C GLU A 70 7.86 36.35 -40.66
N ALA A 71 7.20 35.27 -41.07
CA ALA A 71 5.86 35.33 -41.65
C ALA A 71 4.82 35.34 -40.51
N PRO A 72 3.71 36.10 -40.62
CA PRO A 72 2.69 36.13 -39.59
C PRO A 72 1.92 34.80 -39.62
N VAL A 73 2.08 33.98 -38.58
CA VAL A 73 1.21 32.83 -38.34
C VAL A 73 0.03 33.34 -37.52
N GLU A 74 -1.13 33.40 -38.18
CA GLU A 74 -2.41 33.72 -37.57
C GLU A 74 -2.77 32.63 -36.54
N GLU A 75 -2.82 33.01 -35.28
CA GLU A 75 -3.11 32.16 -34.13
C GLU A 75 -4.60 31.77 -34.13
N GLU A 76 -4.92 30.59 -34.66
CA GLU A 76 -6.25 30.01 -34.53
C GLU A 76 -6.44 29.51 -33.10
N ALA A 77 -7.10 30.33 -32.27
CA ALA A 77 -7.41 29.99 -30.89
C ALA A 77 -8.21 28.67 -30.82
N PRO A 78 -7.83 27.72 -29.93
CA PRO A 78 -8.55 26.47 -29.79
C PRO A 78 -10.02 26.74 -29.37
N PRO A 79 -10.99 25.97 -29.89
CA PRO A 79 -12.40 26.19 -29.59
C PRO A 79 -12.64 26.10 -28.08
N ALA A 80 -13.33 27.10 -27.55
CA ALA A 80 -13.71 27.15 -26.14
C ALA A 80 -14.42 25.84 -25.75
N PRO A 81 -14.04 25.18 -24.64
CA PRO A 81 -14.67 23.95 -24.21
C PRO A 81 -16.17 24.19 -24.00
N ALA A 82 -16.99 23.33 -24.61
CA ALA A 82 -18.44 23.39 -24.46
C ALA A 82 -18.81 23.49 -22.98
N PRO A 83 -19.79 24.35 -22.60
CA PRO A 83 -20.20 24.50 -21.22
C PRO A 83 -20.62 23.13 -20.68
N ARG A 84 -19.86 22.62 -19.69
CA ARG A 84 -20.18 21.39 -18.98
C ARG A 84 -21.64 21.49 -18.52
N SER A 85 -22.50 20.62 -19.06
CA SER A 85 -23.87 20.46 -18.60
C SER A 85 -23.84 20.37 -17.08
N LYS A 86 -24.57 21.25 -16.39
CA LYS A 86 -24.65 21.25 -14.92
C LYS A 86 -24.97 19.83 -14.47
N ALA A 87 -24.02 19.22 -13.76
CA ALA A 87 -24.22 17.90 -13.18
C ALA A 87 -25.51 17.92 -12.34
N PRO A 88 -26.34 16.86 -12.40
CA PRO A 88 -27.55 16.78 -11.60
C PRO A 88 -27.20 17.05 -10.13
N SER A 89 -28.02 17.85 -9.44
CA SER A 89 -27.79 18.20 -8.04
C SER A 89 -27.94 16.95 -7.18
N VAL A 90 -26.85 16.26 -6.91
CA VAL A 90 -26.83 15.12 -5.99
C VAL A 90 -27.18 15.63 -4.59
N THR A 91 -28.27 15.13 -4.01
CA THR A 91 -28.67 15.46 -2.64
C THR A 91 -27.95 14.54 -1.67
N TYR A 92 -27.11 15.11 -0.81
CA TYR A 92 -26.38 14.39 0.24
C TYR A 92 -27.07 14.51 1.60
N ALA A 93 -26.73 13.61 2.53
CA ALA A 93 -27.12 13.74 3.92
C ALA A 93 -26.67 15.09 4.50
N PRO A 94 -27.51 15.75 5.31
CA PRO A 94 -27.12 16.96 6.01
C PRO A 94 -25.98 16.67 7.00
N PRO A 95 -25.16 17.68 7.36
CA PRO A 95 -24.19 17.56 8.44
C PRO A 95 -24.86 17.08 9.73
N ARG A 96 -24.22 16.13 10.42
CA ARG A 96 -24.72 15.60 11.71
C ARG A 96 -24.45 16.53 12.87
N VAL A 97 -23.41 17.35 12.75
CA VAL A 97 -22.96 18.33 13.73
C VAL A 97 -22.61 19.61 12.98
N THR A 98 -22.93 20.77 13.55
CA THR A 98 -22.53 22.07 12.99
C THR A 98 -21.22 22.57 13.61
N GLU A 99 -20.58 23.56 13.00
CA GLU A 99 -19.40 24.21 13.59
C GLU A 99 -19.70 24.83 14.97
N LYS A 100 -20.93 25.33 15.17
CA LYS A 100 -21.39 25.85 16.47
C LYS A 100 -21.43 24.74 17.52
N ASP A 101 -21.98 23.58 17.16
CA ASP A 101 -22.06 22.42 18.06
C ASP A 101 -20.65 21.90 18.40
N ASP A 102 -19.72 21.90 17.44
CA ASP A 102 -18.32 21.54 17.69
C ASP A 102 -17.62 22.50 18.65
N ARG A 103 -17.82 23.82 18.49
CA ARG A 103 -17.31 24.82 19.45
C ARG A 103 -17.92 24.64 20.84
N GLU A 104 -19.21 24.35 20.91
CA GLU A 104 -19.91 24.11 22.17
C GLU A 104 -19.40 22.84 22.87
N TRP A 105 -19.22 21.75 22.12
CA TRP A 105 -18.68 20.51 22.65
C TRP A 105 -17.27 20.71 23.20
N ARG A 106 -16.40 21.42 22.46
CA ARG A 106 -15.03 21.71 22.90
C ARG A 106 -15.00 22.53 24.19
N SER A 107 -15.82 23.57 24.27
CA SER A 107 -15.85 24.44 25.46
C SER A 107 -16.45 23.74 26.70
N LYS A 108 -17.49 22.91 26.53
CA LYS A 108 -18.26 22.37 27.66
C LYS A 108 -17.90 20.94 28.05
N ARG A 109 -17.49 20.09 27.09
CA ARG A 109 -17.35 18.63 27.30
C ARG A 109 -15.91 18.13 27.14
N GLN A 110 -15.03 18.87 26.47
CA GLN A 110 -13.65 18.43 26.25
C GLN A 110 -12.89 18.11 27.55
N ILE A 111 -13.06 18.92 28.60
CA ILE A 111 -12.41 18.67 29.90
C ILE A 111 -12.94 17.39 30.55
N LYS A 112 -14.26 17.12 30.43
CA LYS A 112 -14.87 15.90 30.97
C LYS A 112 -14.37 14.66 30.23
N PHE A 113 -14.32 14.73 28.90
CA PHE A 113 -13.70 13.70 28.06
C PHE A 113 -12.22 13.47 28.45
N GLN A 114 -11.44 14.53 28.62
CA GLN A 114 -10.02 14.43 29.01
C GLN A 114 -9.79 13.82 30.40
N ARG A 115 -10.78 13.91 31.30
CA ARG A 115 -10.77 13.19 32.58
C ARG A 115 -11.13 11.73 32.38
N ALA A 116 -12.18 11.44 31.62
CA ALA A 116 -12.62 10.08 31.31
C ALA A 116 -11.55 9.25 30.58
N GLN A 117 -10.80 9.84 29.65
CA GLN A 117 -9.72 9.15 28.92
C GLN A 117 -8.57 8.68 29.84
N LYS A 118 -8.40 9.34 31.00
CA LYS A 118 -7.34 9.08 31.98
C LYS A 118 -7.82 8.22 33.14
N ALA A 119 -9.08 7.82 33.16
CA ALA A 119 -9.65 7.03 34.25
C ALA A 119 -8.99 5.64 34.33
N LEU A 120 -8.61 5.22 35.53
CA LEU A 120 -8.02 3.90 35.79
C LEU A 120 -9.08 2.79 35.67
N ALA A 121 -10.30 3.08 36.09
CA ALA A 121 -11.48 2.23 35.94
C ALA A 121 -12.59 3.03 35.23
N VAL A 122 -13.36 2.37 34.36
CA VAL A 122 -14.42 3.02 33.59
C VAL A 122 -15.75 2.76 34.30
N SER A 123 -16.37 3.80 34.88
CA SER A 123 -17.74 3.70 35.39
C SER A 123 -18.77 4.01 34.28
N GLY A 124 -20.06 3.95 34.62
CA GLY A 124 -21.12 4.35 33.69
C GLY A 124 -21.00 5.82 33.24
N ALA A 125 -20.50 6.71 34.11
CA ALA A 125 -20.32 8.12 33.76
C ALA A 125 -19.19 8.32 32.73
N GLU A 126 -18.02 7.71 32.94
CA GLU A 126 -16.93 7.77 31.95
C GLU A 126 -17.34 7.07 30.65
N THR A 127 -18.05 5.94 30.72
CA THR A 127 -18.56 5.25 29.53
C THR A 127 -19.42 6.18 28.67
N LYS A 128 -20.34 6.93 29.30
CA LYS A 128 -21.18 7.89 28.60
C LYS A 128 -20.37 9.01 27.96
N GLU A 129 -19.44 9.63 28.70
CA GLU A 129 -18.62 10.72 28.17
C GLU A 129 -17.69 10.26 27.02
N LEU A 130 -17.13 9.05 27.10
CA LEU A 130 -16.32 8.45 26.04
C LEU A 130 -17.16 8.11 24.80
N THR A 131 -18.37 7.61 25.00
CA THR A 131 -19.30 7.28 23.90
C THR A 131 -19.77 8.56 23.20
N ASP A 132 -20.20 9.56 23.96
CA ASP A 132 -20.60 10.88 23.44
C ASP A 132 -19.44 11.53 22.65
N ALA A 133 -18.21 11.43 23.16
CA ALA A 133 -17.02 11.93 22.48
C ALA A 133 -16.71 11.17 21.18
N GLY A 134 -16.74 9.83 21.22
CA GLY A 134 -16.53 8.99 20.04
C GLY A 134 -17.53 9.32 18.93
N ASN A 135 -18.80 9.50 19.30
CA ASN A 135 -19.85 9.91 18.36
C ASN A 135 -19.57 11.28 17.75
N HIS A 136 -19.26 12.26 18.60
CA HIS A 136 -18.93 13.63 18.17
C HIS A 136 -17.75 13.67 17.20
N PHE A 137 -16.70 12.90 17.49
CA PHE A 137 -15.50 12.84 16.68
C PHE A 137 -15.76 12.36 15.25
N VAL A 138 -16.62 11.35 15.09
CA VAL A 138 -17.01 10.86 13.76
C VAL A 138 -17.93 11.86 13.07
N ASP A 139 -18.94 12.37 13.78
CA ASP A 139 -19.91 13.32 13.22
C ASP A 139 -19.25 14.62 12.74
N ARG A 140 -18.16 15.03 13.39
CA ARG A 140 -17.36 16.20 13.02
C ARG A 140 -16.82 16.12 11.58
N MET A 141 -16.65 14.92 11.02
CA MET A 141 -16.25 14.76 9.61
C MET A 141 -17.30 15.25 8.62
N SER A 142 -18.55 15.38 9.05
CA SER A 142 -19.64 15.89 8.21
C SER A 142 -19.74 17.42 8.17
N ILE A 143 -18.91 18.14 8.93
CA ILE A 143 -18.88 19.61 8.95
C ILE A 143 -18.31 20.12 7.61
N PRO A 144 -19.08 20.88 6.81
CA PRO A 144 -18.66 21.33 5.47
C PRO A 144 -17.32 22.08 5.45
N GLU A 145 -17.07 22.91 6.47
CA GLU A 145 -15.86 23.73 6.60
C GLU A 145 -14.59 22.89 6.81
N LEU A 146 -14.74 21.65 7.27
CA LEU A 146 -13.61 20.74 7.50
C LEU A 146 -13.32 19.84 6.29
N VAL A 147 -14.22 19.76 5.31
CA VAL A 147 -14.15 18.81 4.19
C VAL A 147 -12.86 18.97 3.39
N SER A 148 -12.38 20.20 3.22
CA SER A 148 -11.17 20.51 2.44
C SER A 148 -9.87 19.95 3.05
N ASP A 149 -9.86 19.61 4.34
CA ASP A 149 -8.67 19.12 5.05
C ASP A 149 -9.05 18.14 6.18
N LEU A 150 -9.98 17.22 5.89
CA LEU A 150 -10.44 16.19 6.84
C LEU A 150 -9.31 15.36 7.46
N PRO A 151 -8.23 14.98 6.73
CA PRO A 151 -7.13 14.23 7.34
C PRO A 151 -6.51 14.95 8.54
N ARG A 152 -6.13 16.22 8.37
CA ARG A 152 -5.48 16.99 9.43
C ARG A 152 -6.47 17.50 10.47
N LEU A 153 -7.66 17.90 10.04
CA LEU A 153 -8.62 18.59 10.91
C LEU A 153 -9.54 17.63 11.66
N ALA A 154 -9.81 16.44 11.14
CA ALA A 154 -10.72 15.47 11.77
C ALA A 154 -10.03 14.13 12.10
N ILE A 155 -9.42 13.44 11.13
CA ILE A 155 -8.87 12.09 11.35
C ILE A 155 -7.73 12.09 12.37
N ASP A 156 -6.72 12.94 12.19
CA ASP A 156 -5.55 13.01 13.07
C ASP A 156 -5.88 13.36 14.53
N PRO A 157 -6.75 14.36 14.81
CA PRO A 157 -7.20 14.61 16.18
C PRO A 157 -7.87 13.40 16.84
N VAL A 158 -8.66 12.62 16.11
CA VAL A 158 -9.32 11.42 16.64
C VAL A 158 -8.30 10.34 16.95
N ARG A 159 -7.35 10.08 16.03
CA ARG A 159 -6.26 9.12 16.25
C ARG A 159 -5.44 9.48 17.48
N ARG A 160 -5.06 10.75 17.62
CA ARG A 160 -4.35 11.25 18.81
C ARG A 160 -5.17 11.05 20.09
N ALA A 161 -6.46 11.35 20.07
CA ALA A 161 -7.34 11.16 21.23
C ALA A 161 -7.40 9.69 21.67
N VAL A 162 -7.43 8.75 20.72
CA VAL A 162 -7.37 7.30 20.98
C VAL A 162 -6.01 6.88 21.54
N ASP A 163 -4.92 7.36 20.94
CA ASP A 163 -3.55 7.00 21.34
C ASP A 163 -3.21 7.51 22.75
N PHE A 164 -3.72 8.68 23.16
CA PHE A 164 -3.55 9.23 24.52
C PHE A 164 -4.47 8.62 25.58
N CYS A 165 -5.43 7.79 25.19
CA CYS A 165 -6.41 7.18 26.07
C CYS A 165 -5.81 6.01 26.86
N GLN A 166 -6.17 5.82 28.12
CA GLN A 166 -5.77 4.64 28.91
C GLN A 166 -6.42 3.36 28.34
N PRO A 167 -5.85 2.15 28.54
CA PRO A 167 -6.32 0.94 27.87
C PRO A 167 -7.83 0.63 28.02
N ASN A 168 -8.37 0.75 29.24
CA ASN A 168 -9.78 0.46 29.50
C ASN A 168 -10.73 1.51 28.86
N PRO A 169 -10.55 2.82 29.10
CA PRO A 169 -11.26 3.87 28.35
C PRO A 169 -11.13 3.76 26.82
N ARG A 170 -9.95 3.38 26.32
CA ARG A 170 -9.67 3.28 24.88
C ARG A 170 -10.58 2.26 24.21
N ALA A 171 -10.80 1.11 24.85
CA ALA A 171 -11.71 0.08 24.31
C ALA A 171 -13.13 0.62 24.09
N VAL A 172 -13.65 1.39 25.05
CA VAL A 172 -14.98 2.02 24.95
C VAL A 172 -15.00 3.06 23.83
N LEU A 173 -13.98 3.92 23.76
CA LEU A 173 -13.87 4.96 22.73
C LEU A 173 -13.76 4.35 21.33
N LEU A 174 -12.94 3.33 21.14
CA LEU A 174 -12.77 2.61 19.87
C LEU A 174 -14.08 1.99 19.41
N LYS A 175 -14.83 1.36 20.32
CA LYS A 175 -16.15 0.81 20.02
C LYS A 175 -17.13 1.90 19.57
N ALA A 176 -17.23 3.01 20.32
CA ALA A 176 -18.12 4.11 19.98
C ALA A 176 -17.79 4.74 18.62
N ILE A 177 -16.50 4.98 18.32
CA ILE A 177 -16.05 5.47 17.01
C ILE A 177 -16.47 4.49 15.90
N THR A 178 -16.30 3.19 16.13
CA THR A 178 -16.60 2.16 15.12
C THR A 178 -18.08 2.06 14.85
N ASP A 179 -18.89 1.96 15.90
CA ASP A 179 -20.35 1.89 15.80
C ASP A 179 -20.89 3.14 15.09
N ARG A 180 -20.41 4.34 15.47
CA ARG A 180 -20.84 5.57 14.82
C ARG A 180 -20.41 5.68 13.36
N SER A 181 -19.23 5.16 13.04
CA SER A 181 -18.74 5.12 11.65
C SER A 181 -19.64 4.24 10.78
N ILE A 182 -20.06 3.08 11.29
CA ILE A 182 -21.00 2.19 10.61
C ILE A 182 -22.34 2.92 10.39
N ASP A 183 -22.88 3.56 11.43
CA ASP A 183 -24.13 4.32 11.34
C ASP A 183 -24.08 5.45 10.31
N LEU A 184 -22.93 6.12 10.20
CA LEU A 184 -22.71 7.21 9.24
C LEU A 184 -22.65 6.66 7.81
N LEU A 185 -21.90 5.58 7.59
CA LEU A 185 -21.77 4.94 6.27
C LEU A 185 -23.08 4.32 5.77
N ALA A 186 -23.94 3.83 6.69
CA ALA A 186 -25.23 3.24 6.35
C ALA A 186 -26.35 4.27 6.06
N GLN A 187 -26.11 5.57 6.28
CA GLN A 187 -27.14 6.60 6.17
C GLN A 187 -27.66 6.80 4.74
N LYS A 188 -28.96 7.07 4.62
CA LYS A 188 -29.62 7.45 3.36
C LYS A 188 -30.37 8.79 3.52
N PRO A 189 -30.21 9.77 2.60
CA PRO A 189 -29.22 9.80 1.50
C PRO A 189 -27.77 9.72 2.02
N SER A 190 -26.83 9.29 1.19
CA SER A 190 -25.44 9.10 1.61
C SER A 190 -24.76 10.44 1.92
N HIS A 191 -23.73 10.41 2.76
CA HIS A 191 -22.83 11.56 2.92
C HIS A 191 -21.97 11.79 1.66
N PRO A 192 -21.34 12.97 1.48
CA PRO A 192 -20.40 13.20 0.40
C PRO A 192 -19.26 12.17 0.36
N PRO A 193 -18.71 11.82 -0.81
CA PRO A 193 -17.64 10.82 -0.93
C PRO A 193 -16.41 11.09 -0.06
N ASP A 194 -16.05 12.36 0.14
CA ASP A 194 -14.89 12.76 0.96
C ASP A 194 -15.09 12.41 2.45
N VAL A 195 -16.33 12.54 2.93
CA VAL A 195 -16.72 12.17 4.30
C VAL A 195 -16.69 10.65 4.45
N GLN A 196 -17.29 9.92 3.49
CA GLN A 196 -17.28 8.46 3.48
C GLN A 196 -15.84 7.91 3.48
N LEU A 197 -14.99 8.43 2.58
CA LEU A 197 -13.58 8.06 2.50
C LEU A 197 -12.85 8.33 3.83
N SER A 198 -13.06 9.51 4.43
CA SER A 198 -12.41 9.87 5.69
C SER A 198 -12.78 8.95 6.83
N VAL A 199 -14.05 8.53 6.90
CA VAL A 199 -14.53 7.56 7.90
C VAL A 199 -13.89 6.19 7.69
N VAL A 200 -13.79 5.72 6.44
CA VAL A 200 -13.14 4.44 6.12
C VAL A 200 -11.63 4.48 6.42
N ILE A 201 -10.96 5.58 6.10
CA ILE A 201 -9.55 5.80 6.47
C ILE A 201 -9.38 5.78 7.98
N LEU A 202 -10.26 6.45 8.74
CA LEU A 202 -10.23 6.41 10.20
C LEU A 202 -10.31 4.97 10.68
N LEU A 203 -11.33 4.20 10.26
CA LEU A 203 -11.49 2.79 10.64
C LEU A 203 -10.24 1.95 10.36
N GLY A 204 -9.60 2.13 9.21
CA GLY A 204 -8.37 1.41 8.84
C GLY A 204 -7.11 1.85 9.61
N THR A 205 -7.10 3.04 10.21
CA THR A 205 -5.94 3.64 10.87
C THR A 205 -6.02 3.69 12.39
N LEU A 206 -7.13 3.24 12.99
CA LEU A 206 -7.27 3.09 14.44
C LEU A 206 -6.27 2.07 15.01
N ASN A 207 -5.84 2.33 16.25
CA ASN A 207 -4.91 1.50 16.99
C ASN A 207 -5.57 0.98 18.27
N ALA A 208 -5.47 -0.33 18.52
CA ALA A 208 -5.78 -0.90 19.82
C ALA A 208 -4.68 -0.53 20.84
N GLN A 209 -3.44 -0.47 20.38
CA GLN A 209 -2.29 -0.08 21.17
C GLN A 209 -1.39 0.84 20.34
N PRO A 210 -1.04 2.04 20.85
CA PRO A 210 -0.12 2.94 20.15
C PRO A 210 1.29 2.34 20.07
N ALA A 211 2.09 2.87 19.15
CA ALA A 211 3.51 2.52 19.06
C ALA A 211 4.28 3.07 20.28
N THR A 212 5.34 2.36 20.66
CA THR A 212 6.38 2.82 21.59
C THR A 212 7.75 2.73 20.89
N ASN A 213 8.81 3.23 21.52
CA ASN A 213 10.16 3.23 20.95
C ASN A 213 10.68 1.84 20.53
N SER A 214 10.15 0.76 21.11
CA SER A 214 10.60 -0.61 20.85
C SER A 214 9.51 -1.53 20.29
N VAL A 215 8.25 -1.09 20.31
CA VAL A 215 7.10 -1.92 19.99
C VAL A 215 6.20 -1.14 19.02
N PRO A 216 5.99 -1.63 17.78
CA PRO A 216 5.17 -0.91 16.79
C PRO A 216 3.71 -0.78 17.27
N ALA A 217 2.89 0.02 16.60
CA ALA A 217 1.46 0.09 16.92
C ALA A 217 0.78 -1.26 16.63
N ALA A 218 -0.26 -1.60 17.40
CA ALA A 218 -1.19 -2.68 17.05
C ALA A 218 -2.47 -2.09 16.46
N PRO A 219 -2.90 -2.51 15.26
CA PRO A 219 -4.14 -2.03 14.65
C PRO A 219 -5.35 -2.45 15.48
N TYR A 220 -6.43 -1.67 15.44
CA TYR A 220 -7.69 -2.06 16.08
C TYR A 220 -8.47 -3.05 15.19
N THR A 221 -8.53 -4.32 15.59
CA THR A 221 -9.11 -5.39 14.76
C THR A 221 -10.64 -5.43 14.81
N GLY A 222 -11.27 -4.73 15.76
CA GLY A 222 -12.73 -4.63 15.88
C GLY A 222 -13.41 -3.90 14.71
N ALA A 223 -12.66 -3.14 13.90
CA ALA A 223 -13.18 -2.48 12.70
C ALA A 223 -13.21 -3.38 11.45
N SER A 224 -12.65 -4.59 11.51
CA SER A 224 -12.51 -5.50 10.36
C SER A 224 -13.82 -5.77 9.62
N LYS A 225 -14.90 -6.07 10.34
CA LYS A 225 -16.22 -6.35 9.73
C LYS A 225 -16.77 -5.15 8.96
N ALA A 226 -16.66 -3.95 9.51
CA ALA A 226 -17.11 -2.73 8.83
C ALA A 226 -16.31 -2.50 7.53
N LEU A 227 -15.00 -2.72 7.57
CA LEU A 227 -14.14 -2.60 6.39
C LEU A 227 -14.45 -3.69 5.33
N ILE A 228 -14.75 -4.92 5.74
CA ILE A 228 -15.20 -5.98 4.83
C ILE A 228 -16.50 -5.56 4.13
N THR A 229 -17.49 -5.07 4.88
CA THR A 229 -18.74 -4.58 4.31
C THR A 229 -18.51 -3.47 3.29
N VAL A 230 -17.64 -2.50 3.59
CA VAL A 230 -17.29 -1.42 2.64
C VAL A 230 -16.59 -1.98 1.40
N LEU A 231 -15.66 -2.93 1.55
CA LEU A 231 -14.92 -3.53 0.44
C LEU A 231 -15.84 -4.27 -0.54
N GLU A 232 -16.81 -5.03 0.00
CA GLU A 232 -17.74 -5.87 -0.75
C GLU A 232 -18.92 -5.10 -1.35
N ASP A 233 -19.22 -3.90 -0.85
CA ASP A 233 -20.30 -3.07 -1.36
C ASP A 233 -19.92 -2.38 -2.67
N THR A 234 -20.51 -2.85 -3.78
CA THR A 234 -20.27 -2.28 -5.13
C THR A 234 -20.89 -0.89 -5.31
N THR A 235 -21.75 -0.43 -4.39
CA THR A 235 -22.33 0.91 -4.40
C THR A 235 -21.46 1.95 -3.68
N MET A 236 -20.49 1.49 -2.88
CA MET A 236 -19.51 2.37 -2.25
C MET A 236 -18.58 2.99 -3.30
N PRO A 237 -18.18 4.27 -3.12
CA PRO A 237 -17.17 4.88 -3.98
C PRO A 237 -15.88 4.06 -4.01
N LEU A 238 -15.26 3.93 -5.19
CA LEU A 238 -14.09 3.08 -5.39
C LEU A 238 -12.95 3.40 -4.42
N GLN A 239 -12.70 4.69 -4.14
CA GLN A 239 -11.70 5.13 -3.17
C GLN A 239 -11.95 4.60 -1.75
N CYS A 240 -13.21 4.44 -1.35
CA CYS A 240 -13.59 3.86 -0.06
C CYS A 240 -13.23 2.37 -0.03
N ARG A 241 -13.51 1.64 -1.12
CA ARG A 241 -13.14 0.22 -1.25
C ARG A 241 -11.62 0.00 -1.24
N ILE A 242 -10.86 0.88 -1.89
CA ILE A 242 -9.38 0.90 -1.86
C ILE A 242 -8.86 1.16 -0.43
N ALA A 243 -9.43 2.14 0.27
CA ALA A 243 -9.07 2.45 1.65
C ALA A 243 -9.40 1.28 2.59
N ALA A 244 -10.55 0.62 2.37
CA ALA A 244 -10.94 -0.55 3.13
C ALA A 244 -9.98 -1.73 2.94
N ALA A 245 -9.62 -2.06 1.69
CA ALA A 245 -8.60 -3.06 1.39
C ALA A 245 -7.26 -2.73 2.10
N SER A 246 -6.84 -1.46 2.08
CA SER A 246 -5.61 -1.01 2.74
C SER A 246 -5.66 -1.19 4.27
N GLY A 247 -6.79 -0.84 4.90
CA GLY A 247 -7.01 -1.04 6.34
C GLY A 247 -7.01 -2.52 6.73
N LEU A 248 -7.64 -3.37 5.93
CA LEU A 248 -7.66 -4.83 6.12
C LEU A 248 -6.27 -5.45 5.97
N GLY A 249 -5.51 -5.08 4.92
CA GLY A 249 -4.14 -5.52 4.73
C GLY A 249 -3.24 -5.11 5.91
N ARG A 250 -3.38 -3.86 6.38
CA ARG A 250 -2.69 -3.40 7.58
C ARG A 250 -3.01 -4.28 8.80
N MET A 251 -4.28 -4.61 9.05
CA MET A 251 -4.67 -5.52 10.14
C MET A 251 -4.02 -6.90 9.95
N GLY A 252 -4.04 -7.46 8.75
CA GLY A 252 -3.40 -8.74 8.42
C GLY A 252 -1.91 -8.76 8.76
N ARG A 253 -1.18 -7.69 8.40
CA ARG A 253 0.27 -7.56 8.57
C ARG A 253 0.69 -7.22 10.00
N GLU A 254 -0.03 -6.33 10.67
CA GLU A 254 0.41 -5.68 11.91
C GLU A 254 -0.31 -6.18 13.16
N ALA A 255 -1.38 -6.96 13.05
CA ALA A 255 -2.03 -7.58 14.20
C ALA A 255 -1.03 -8.44 15.00
N ARG A 256 -1.22 -8.46 16.33
CA ARG A 256 -0.29 -9.11 17.26
C ARG A 256 -1.03 -9.98 18.25
N GLU A 257 -0.51 -11.17 18.44
CA GLU A 257 -0.98 -12.08 19.46
C GLU A 257 -0.89 -11.43 20.84
N ARG A 258 -1.88 -11.71 21.70
CA ARG A 258 -1.92 -11.28 23.11
C ARG A 258 -2.04 -9.76 23.32
N VAL A 259 -2.27 -8.97 22.27
CA VAL A 259 -2.69 -7.56 22.40
C VAL A 259 -4.20 -7.49 22.36
N SER A 260 -4.83 -7.11 23.48
CA SER A 260 -6.28 -6.92 23.54
C SER A 260 -6.77 -5.99 22.44
N LEU A 261 -7.79 -6.42 21.67
CA LEU A 261 -8.34 -5.73 20.49
C LEU A 261 -7.37 -5.53 19.31
N GLY A 262 -6.10 -5.95 19.44
CA GLY A 262 -5.07 -5.88 18.40
C GLY A 262 -4.68 -7.25 17.85
N ASP A 263 -5.29 -8.31 18.38
CA ASP A 263 -5.13 -9.68 17.93
C ASP A 263 -6.17 -10.03 16.85
N LEU A 264 -5.77 -10.85 15.88
CA LEU A 264 -6.67 -11.43 14.90
C LEU A 264 -6.80 -12.91 15.22
N SER A 265 -7.99 -13.32 15.64
CA SER A 265 -8.31 -14.75 15.72
C SER A 265 -8.15 -15.41 14.35
N VAL A 266 -7.89 -16.72 14.35
CA VAL A 266 -7.79 -17.53 13.12
C VAL A 266 -9.01 -17.32 12.22
N VAL A 267 -10.20 -17.26 12.82
CA VAL A 267 -11.47 -17.04 12.10
C VAL A 267 -11.51 -15.66 11.44
N GLN A 268 -11.18 -14.60 12.17
CA GLN A 268 -11.18 -13.24 11.62
C GLN A 268 -10.15 -13.06 10.50
N ARG A 269 -8.93 -13.61 10.68
CA ARG A 269 -7.90 -13.57 9.63
C ARG A 269 -8.39 -14.26 8.35
N ASN A 270 -9.02 -15.43 8.50
CA ASN A 270 -9.60 -16.15 7.38
C ASN A 270 -10.74 -15.39 6.70
N GLU A 271 -11.63 -14.76 7.48
CA GLU A 271 -12.75 -13.96 6.97
C GLU A 271 -12.24 -12.79 6.12
N ILE A 272 -11.23 -12.06 6.61
CA ILE A 272 -10.57 -10.97 5.87
C ILE A 272 -9.95 -11.49 4.56
N ALA A 273 -9.13 -12.54 4.63
CA ALA A 273 -8.47 -13.10 3.46
C ALA A 273 -9.48 -13.66 2.44
N THR A 274 -10.56 -14.28 2.90
CA THR A 274 -11.65 -14.78 2.06
C THR A 274 -12.36 -13.66 1.31
N SER A 275 -12.69 -12.56 1.99
CA SER A 275 -13.31 -11.40 1.37
C SER A 275 -12.40 -10.79 0.28
N LEU A 276 -11.12 -10.59 0.60
CA LEU A 276 -10.13 -10.07 -0.35
C LEU A 276 -9.96 -10.98 -1.57
N ALA A 277 -9.87 -12.30 -1.37
CA ALA A 277 -9.73 -13.26 -2.47
C ALA A 277 -10.98 -13.29 -3.38
N LYS A 278 -12.19 -13.22 -2.80
CA LYS A 278 -13.44 -13.14 -3.56
C LYS A 278 -13.51 -11.87 -4.39
N VAL A 279 -13.18 -10.72 -3.81
CA VAL A 279 -13.19 -9.44 -4.52
C VAL A 279 -12.14 -9.43 -5.63
N LEU A 280 -10.93 -9.93 -5.37
CA LEU A 280 -9.85 -10.01 -6.36
C LEU A 280 -10.24 -10.81 -7.61
N THR A 281 -11.04 -11.86 -7.42
CA THR A 281 -11.46 -12.79 -8.49
C THR A 281 -12.87 -12.50 -9.02
N SER A 282 -13.55 -11.48 -8.50
CA SER A 282 -14.90 -11.13 -8.94
C SER A 282 -14.91 -10.60 -10.37
N SER A 283 -15.96 -10.95 -11.13
CA SER A 283 -16.17 -10.42 -12.48
C SER A 283 -16.42 -8.91 -12.48
N GLU A 284 -17.05 -8.39 -11.41
CA GLU A 284 -17.25 -6.96 -11.22
C GLU A 284 -15.93 -6.21 -11.15
N ALA A 285 -15.00 -6.66 -10.28
CA ALA A 285 -13.70 -6.04 -10.19
C ALA A 285 -12.91 -6.18 -11.51
N GLN A 286 -13.02 -7.32 -12.21
CA GLN A 286 -12.34 -7.56 -13.49
C GLN A 286 -12.85 -6.69 -14.65
N ALA A 287 -14.14 -6.35 -14.64
CA ALA A 287 -14.78 -5.59 -15.72
C ALA A 287 -14.73 -4.06 -15.49
N MET A 288 -14.03 -3.57 -14.46
CA MET A 288 -13.92 -2.14 -14.21
C MET A 288 -13.08 -1.44 -15.29
N ASP A 289 -13.64 -0.40 -15.91
CA ASP A 289 -12.90 0.45 -16.85
C ASP A 289 -11.98 1.44 -16.10
N GLU A 290 -12.49 2.07 -15.05
CA GLU A 290 -11.77 3.09 -14.28
C GLU A 290 -11.24 2.56 -12.95
N GLY A 291 -9.98 2.89 -12.64
CA GLY A 291 -9.37 2.59 -11.34
C GLY A 291 -9.08 1.10 -11.07
N HIS A 292 -9.39 0.20 -12.01
CA HIS A 292 -9.13 -1.24 -11.98
C HIS A 292 -7.74 -1.60 -11.42
N VAL A 293 -6.70 -0.99 -12.01
CA VAL A 293 -5.30 -1.24 -11.66
C VAL A 293 -5.00 -0.92 -10.20
N TRP A 294 -5.53 0.20 -9.70
CA TRP A 294 -5.32 0.64 -8.33
C TRP A 294 -6.11 -0.21 -7.34
N PHE A 295 -7.36 -0.52 -7.67
CA PHE A 295 -8.22 -1.30 -6.82
C PHE A 295 -7.75 -2.75 -6.69
N ARG A 296 -7.63 -3.48 -7.80
CA ARG A 296 -7.25 -4.89 -7.77
C ARG A 296 -5.80 -5.08 -7.32
N GLY A 297 -4.90 -4.19 -7.72
CA GLY A 297 -3.54 -4.16 -7.20
C GLY A 297 -3.52 -4.03 -5.67
N ARG A 298 -4.33 -3.12 -5.11
CA ARG A 298 -4.43 -2.95 -3.65
C ARG A 298 -5.05 -4.16 -2.95
N VAL A 299 -6.07 -4.77 -3.54
CA VAL A 299 -6.70 -5.99 -3.00
C VAL A 299 -5.71 -7.15 -2.97
N ALA A 300 -4.91 -7.32 -4.03
CA ALA A 300 -3.85 -8.33 -4.09
C ALA A 300 -2.79 -8.09 -3.00
N GLU A 301 -2.28 -6.86 -2.85
CA GLU A 301 -1.34 -6.51 -1.77
C GLU A 301 -1.91 -6.82 -0.39
N ALA A 302 -3.18 -6.44 -0.14
CA ALA A 302 -3.84 -6.66 1.15
C ALA A 302 -4.05 -8.15 1.45
N LEU A 303 -4.30 -8.98 0.43
CA LEU A 303 -4.39 -10.43 0.58
C LEU A 303 -3.01 -11.01 0.96
N GLY A 304 -1.94 -10.57 0.31
CA GLY A 304 -0.57 -10.94 0.67
C GLY A 304 -0.18 -10.54 2.10
N ASP A 305 -0.59 -9.35 2.52
CA ASP A 305 -0.38 -8.85 3.89
C ASP A 305 -1.05 -9.73 4.97
N CYS A 306 -2.11 -10.47 4.63
CA CYS A 306 -2.73 -11.43 5.55
C CYS A 306 -1.83 -12.65 5.85
N GLY A 307 -0.91 -12.97 4.93
CA GLY A 307 0.15 -13.95 5.11
C GLY A 307 -0.29 -15.42 5.06
N GLU A 308 -1.53 -15.73 4.68
CA GLU A 308 -2.04 -17.10 4.62
C GLU A 308 -2.14 -17.59 3.16
N ALA A 309 -1.61 -18.77 2.87
CA ALA A 309 -1.71 -19.39 1.55
C ALA A 309 -3.00 -20.23 1.39
N PHE A 310 -3.51 -20.74 2.51
CA PHE A 310 -4.66 -21.63 2.59
C PHE A 310 -5.71 -21.07 3.55
N ASP A 311 -6.97 -21.42 3.31
CA ASP A 311 -8.04 -21.11 4.26
C ASP A 311 -8.01 -22.04 5.49
N ILE A 312 -8.95 -21.82 6.42
CA ILE A 312 -9.11 -22.66 7.61
C ILE A 312 -9.49 -24.11 7.29
N THR A 313 -10.04 -24.38 6.10
CA THR A 313 -10.41 -25.72 5.63
C THR A 313 -9.28 -26.40 4.84
N LYS A 314 -8.12 -25.74 4.70
CA LYS A 314 -6.96 -26.15 3.89
C LYS A 314 -7.21 -26.12 2.37
N SER A 315 -8.23 -25.39 1.92
CA SER A 315 -8.41 -25.01 0.53
C SER A 315 -7.34 -24.01 0.10
N SER A 316 -6.83 -24.16 -1.13
CA SER A 316 -5.81 -23.29 -1.75
C SER A 316 -6.37 -21.95 -2.27
N MET A 317 -7.56 -21.55 -1.85
CA MET A 317 -8.29 -20.42 -2.44
C MET A 317 -7.50 -19.10 -2.48
N PHE A 318 -6.66 -18.81 -1.48
CA PHE A 318 -5.92 -17.55 -1.41
C PHE A 318 -4.77 -17.52 -2.40
N ILE A 319 -3.93 -18.56 -2.40
CA ILE A 319 -2.82 -18.67 -3.35
C ILE A 319 -3.32 -18.87 -4.79
N ASP A 320 -4.44 -19.56 -4.98
CA ASP A 320 -5.07 -19.70 -6.30
C ASP A 320 -5.58 -18.36 -6.85
N ALA A 321 -6.21 -17.53 -6.02
CA ALA A 321 -6.66 -16.19 -6.42
C ALA A 321 -5.49 -15.28 -6.84
N LEU A 322 -4.39 -15.31 -6.08
CA LEU A 322 -3.18 -14.56 -6.39
C LEU A 322 -2.53 -15.05 -7.68
N MET A 323 -2.33 -16.37 -7.82
CA MET A 323 -1.66 -16.92 -8.99
C MET A 323 -2.50 -16.82 -10.26
N THR A 324 -3.83 -17.00 -10.17
CA THR A 324 -4.74 -16.77 -11.30
C THR A 324 -4.64 -15.33 -11.79
N THR A 325 -4.53 -14.37 -10.87
CA THR A 325 -4.35 -12.96 -11.20
C THR A 325 -2.96 -12.71 -11.82
N ALA A 326 -1.90 -13.26 -11.22
CA ALA A 326 -0.53 -13.11 -11.68
C ALA A 326 -0.28 -13.65 -13.09
N THR A 327 -0.90 -14.79 -13.44
CA THR A 327 -0.69 -15.47 -14.72
C THR A 327 -1.69 -15.07 -15.80
N ASN A 328 -2.68 -14.22 -15.50
CA ASN A 328 -3.66 -13.77 -16.48
C ASN A 328 -3.02 -12.79 -17.48
N PRO A 329 -2.87 -13.15 -18.77
CA PRO A 329 -2.25 -12.27 -19.76
C PRO A 329 -3.10 -11.03 -20.11
N GLN A 330 -4.40 -11.05 -19.81
CA GLN A 330 -5.29 -9.90 -20.01
C GLN A 330 -5.23 -8.90 -18.85
N GLU A 331 -4.59 -9.28 -17.74
CA GLU A 331 -4.39 -8.40 -16.60
C GLU A 331 -3.20 -7.48 -16.83
N THR A 332 -3.28 -6.28 -16.26
CA THR A 332 -2.20 -5.30 -16.30
C THR A 332 -0.95 -5.81 -15.58
N LEU A 333 0.23 -5.51 -16.12
CA LEU A 333 1.51 -5.92 -15.54
C LEU A 333 1.67 -5.49 -14.08
N ARG A 334 1.09 -4.33 -13.71
CA ARG A 334 1.10 -3.84 -12.34
C ARG A 334 0.30 -4.72 -11.39
N VAL A 335 -0.94 -5.08 -11.74
CA VAL A 335 -1.77 -5.96 -10.88
C VAL A 335 -1.16 -7.35 -10.81
N ARG A 336 -0.63 -7.88 -11.93
CA ARG A 336 0.09 -9.16 -11.97
C ARG A 336 1.31 -9.15 -11.04
N ALA A 337 2.10 -8.09 -11.05
CA ALA A 337 3.30 -7.97 -10.22
C ALA A 337 2.94 -7.84 -8.73
N ALA A 338 1.91 -7.07 -8.40
CA ALA A 338 1.37 -6.99 -7.05
C ALA A 338 0.89 -8.37 -6.55
N ALA A 339 0.21 -9.14 -7.41
CA ALA A 339 -0.24 -10.49 -7.09
C ALA A 339 0.91 -11.49 -6.90
N ILE A 340 1.95 -11.44 -7.75
CA ILE A 340 3.19 -12.24 -7.57
C ILE A 340 3.85 -11.89 -6.24
N ARG A 341 4.07 -10.62 -5.95
CA ARG A 341 4.66 -10.18 -4.69
C ARG A 341 3.82 -10.64 -3.50
N ALA A 342 2.50 -10.50 -3.57
CA ALA A 342 1.59 -10.96 -2.53
C ALA A 342 1.68 -12.48 -2.32
N ALA A 343 1.81 -13.27 -3.39
CA ALA A 343 1.99 -14.72 -3.29
C ALA A 343 3.21 -15.08 -2.45
N THR A 344 4.33 -14.34 -2.59
CA THR A 344 5.57 -14.59 -1.84
C THR A 344 5.55 -14.11 -0.39
N GLN A 345 4.49 -13.41 0.03
CA GLN A 345 4.23 -13.02 1.43
C GLN A 345 3.42 -14.07 2.20
N THR A 346 2.80 -15.02 1.50
CA THR A 346 1.99 -16.07 2.13
C THR A 346 2.85 -17.17 2.75
N LYS A 347 2.39 -17.80 3.82
CA LYS A 347 3.09 -18.92 4.47
C LYS A 347 3.04 -20.17 3.58
N TRP A 348 4.14 -20.46 2.90
CA TRP A 348 4.26 -21.66 2.08
C TRP A 348 4.60 -22.90 2.92
N ASP A 349 4.07 -24.02 2.46
CA ASP A 349 4.48 -25.36 2.83
C ASP A 349 4.85 -26.14 1.55
N VAL A 350 5.08 -27.46 1.69
CA VAL A 350 5.48 -28.33 0.59
C VAL A 350 4.40 -28.51 -0.50
N GLN A 351 3.15 -28.10 -0.24
CA GLN A 351 2.08 -28.20 -1.23
C GLN A 351 2.12 -27.06 -2.25
N VAL A 352 2.75 -25.93 -1.91
CA VAL A 352 2.87 -24.77 -2.80
C VAL A 352 3.91 -25.05 -3.88
N ASN A 353 3.53 -24.85 -5.14
CA ASN A 353 4.40 -25.01 -6.30
C ASN A 353 5.39 -23.84 -6.41
N PHE A 354 6.47 -23.95 -5.64
CA PHE A 354 7.53 -22.95 -5.55
C PHE A 354 8.08 -22.58 -6.93
N ARG A 355 8.33 -23.58 -7.78
CA ARG A 355 8.94 -23.41 -9.11
C ARG A 355 8.04 -22.64 -10.05
N LEU A 356 6.72 -22.82 -9.98
CA LEU A 356 5.75 -22.03 -10.74
C LEU A 356 5.83 -20.55 -10.36
N ILE A 357 5.75 -20.23 -9.07
CA ILE A 357 5.77 -18.84 -8.61
C ILE A 357 7.09 -18.16 -9.01
N LEU A 358 8.21 -18.86 -8.83
CA LEU A 358 9.53 -18.37 -9.23
C LEU A 358 9.61 -18.12 -10.75
N SER A 359 9.18 -19.09 -11.57
CA SER A 359 9.19 -18.98 -13.03
C SER A 359 8.32 -17.82 -13.53
N GLU A 360 7.11 -17.67 -12.98
CA GLU A 360 6.20 -16.58 -13.35
C GLU A 360 6.73 -15.21 -12.88
N THR A 361 7.47 -15.15 -11.76
CA THR A 361 8.14 -13.91 -11.33
C THR A 361 9.20 -13.47 -12.36
N VAL A 362 10.06 -14.38 -12.82
CA VAL A 362 11.09 -14.06 -13.83
C VAL A 362 10.45 -13.72 -15.17
N LYS A 363 9.41 -14.47 -15.58
CA LYS A 363 8.67 -14.17 -16.82
C LYS A 363 8.04 -12.78 -16.80
N LEU A 364 7.49 -12.38 -15.66
CA LEU A 364 6.89 -11.05 -15.53
C LEU A 364 7.95 -9.93 -15.56
N SER A 365 9.17 -10.18 -15.04
CA SER A 365 10.33 -9.27 -15.22
C SER A 365 10.64 -9.02 -16.69
N VAL A 366 10.70 -10.08 -17.51
CA VAL A 366 10.90 -9.99 -18.97
C VAL A 366 9.81 -9.15 -19.63
N GLU A 367 8.54 -9.39 -19.30
CA GLU A 367 7.42 -8.64 -19.85
C GLU A 367 7.48 -7.14 -19.49
N ILE A 368 7.84 -6.81 -18.24
CA ILE A 368 8.01 -5.43 -17.78
C ILE A 368 9.20 -4.76 -18.48
N ALA A 369 10.31 -5.47 -18.65
CA ALA A 369 11.50 -4.96 -19.36
C ALA A 369 11.18 -4.65 -20.82
N ASN A 370 10.47 -5.55 -21.51
CA ASN A 370 10.04 -5.35 -22.89
C ASN A 370 9.08 -4.16 -23.03
N ALA A 371 8.09 -4.05 -22.14
CA ALA A 371 7.17 -2.90 -22.13
C ALA A 371 7.89 -1.58 -21.85
N SER A 372 8.88 -1.59 -20.96
CA SER A 372 9.73 -0.42 -20.67
C SER A 372 10.58 -0.04 -21.88
N ASN A 373 11.21 -1.00 -22.55
CA ASN A 373 11.96 -0.78 -23.77
C ASN A 373 11.10 -0.23 -24.90
N ALA A 374 9.88 -0.73 -25.07
CA ALA A 374 8.94 -0.21 -26.06
C ALA A 374 8.60 1.28 -25.80
N ALA A 375 8.42 1.68 -24.53
CA ALA A 375 8.22 3.08 -24.18
C ALA A 375 9.45 3.94 -24.51
N VAL A 376 10.66 3.46 -24.18
CA VAL A 376 11.92 4.14 -24.50
C VAL A 376 12.12 4.29 -26.00
N THR A 377 11.88 3.24 -26.79
CA THR A 377 11.95 3.28 -28.26
C THR A 377 10.95 4.27 -28.85
N ALA A 378 9.75 4.34 -28.27
CA ALA A 378 8.73 5.33 -28.63
C ALA A 378 9.05 6.75 -28.12
N LYS A 379 10.20 6.97 -27.47
CA LYS A 379 10.61 8.23 -26.83
C LYS A 379 9.60 8.75 -25.80
N LYS A 380 8.85 7.83 -25.18
CA LYS A 380 7.85 8.13 -24.15
C LYS A 380 8.44 7.84 -22.77
N PRO A 381 8.02 8.59 -21.74
CA PRO A 381 8.39 8.25 -20.37
C PRO A 381 7.88 6.84 -20.04
N ILE A 382 8.71 6.06 -19.35
CA ILE A 382 8.30 4.76 -18.81
C ILE A 382 7.10 5.02 -17.87
N PRO A 383 5.93 4.40 -18.12
CA PRO A 383 4.75 4.58 -17.28
C PRO A 383 5.04 4.31 -15.80
N ALA A 384 4.46 5.10 -14.91
CA ALA A 384 4.60 4.93 -13.48
C ALA A 384 4.19 3.52 -13.03
N ASP A 385 3.19 2.92 -13.68
CA ASP A 385 2.73 1.57 -13.37
C ASP A 385 3.79 0.49 -13.63
N LEU A 386 4.61 0.64 -14.67
CA LEU A 386 5.71 -0.30 -14.94
C LEU A 386 6.83 -0.17 -13.92
N ARG A 387 7.10 1.05 -13.43
CA ARG A 387 8.06 1.27 -12.36
C ARG A 387 7.60 0.61 -11.06
N HIS A 388 6.32 0.76 -10.71
CA HIS A 388 5.74 0.08 -9.55
C HIS A 388 5.77 -1.44 -9.71
N ALA A 389 5.39 -1.95 -10.89
CA ALA A 389 5.46 -3.39 -11.18
C ALA A 389 6.89 -3.92 -10.98
N ASN A 390 7.89 -3.18 -11.45
CA ASN A 390 9.30 -3.55 -11.29
C ASN A 390 9.77 -3.50 -9.82
N ILE A 391 9.28 -2.55 -9.03
CA ILE A 391 9.48 -2.54 -7.57
C ILE A 391 8.84 -3.79 -6.95
N ASP A 392 7.64 -4.18 -7.38
CA ASP A 392 6.98 -5.36 -6.83
C ASP A 392 7.71 -6.66 -7.20
N ILE A 393 8.31 -6.76 -8.40
CA ILE A 393 9.21 -7.86 -8.76
C ILE A 393 10.42 -7.92 -7.82
N TYR A 394 11.08 -6.80 -7.58
CA TYR A 394 12.18 -6.74 -6.61
C TYR A 394 11.73 -7.23 -5.22
N LEU A 395 10.58 -6.72 -4.77
CA LEU A 395 10.03 -7.04 -3.46
C LEU A 395 9.50 -8.47 -3.33
N ALA A 396 9.18 -9.12 -4.46
CA ALA A 396 8.84 -10.53 -4.49
C ALA A 396 10.04 -11.40 -4.08
N PHE A 397 11.28 -10.95 -4.35
CA PHE A 397 12.50 -11.60 -3.87
C PHE A 397 12.92 -11.11 -2.48
N GLN A 398 13.01 -9.79 -2.31
CA GLN A 398 13.57 -9.15 -1.12
C GLN A 398 12.57 -8.17 -0.50
N PRO A 399 11.99 -8.47 0.67
CA PRO A 399 10.96 -7.63 1.26
C PRO A 399 11.49 -6.28 1.73
N LYS A 400 10.58 -5.33 2.03
CA LYS A 400 10.91 -3.92 2.29
C LYS A 400 11.73 -3.70 3.57
N THR A 401 11.55 -4.55 4.57
CA THR A 401 12.15 -4.38 5.90
C THR A 401 12.72 -5.69 6.44
N ASP A 402 13.72 -5.57 7.31
CA ASP A 402 14.30 -6.72 8.01
C ASP A 402 13.26 -7.47 8.85
N ARG A 403 12.26 -6.77 9.38
CA ARG A 403 11.14 -7.39 10.08
C ARG A 403 10.35 -8.32 9.17
N GLN A 404 10.03 -7.88 7.94
CA GLN A 404 9.35 -8.70 6.96
C GLN A 404 10.21 -9.90 6.54
N ALA A 405 11.52 -9.70 6.36
CA ALA A 405 12.46 -10.76 6.01
C ALA A 405 12.62 -11.81 7.11
N ASN A 406 12.91 -11.38 8.34
CA ASN A 406 13.40 -12.25 9.41
C ASN A 406 12.29 -12.75 10.33
N ILE A 407 11.20 -11.99 10.50
CA ILE A 407 10.08 -12.39 11.37
C ILE A 407 8.97 -13.02 10.52
N GLN A 408 8.59 -12.38 9.41
CA GLN A 408 7.48 -12.86 8.58
C GLN A 408 7.92 -13.84 7.48
N ASN A 409 9.23 -13.97 7.22
CA ASN A 409 9.79 -14.80 6.15
C ASN A 409 9.23 -14.48 4.76
N TRP A 410 8.95 -13.20 4.51
CA TRP A 410 8.42 -12.73 3.22
C TRP A 410 9.48 -12.69 2.13
N GLY A 411 9.05 -12.91 0.90
CA GLY A 411 9.90 -12.87 -0.29
C GLY A 411 10.60 -14.21 -0.56
N LEU A 412 10.84 -14.51 -1.83
CA LEU A 412 11.38 -15.79 -2.30
C LEU A 412 12.69 -16.20 -1.61
N LEU A 413 13.57 -15.23 -1.35
CA LEU A 413 14.86 -15.47 -0.70
C LEU A 413 14.71 -15.95 0.75
N ASN A 414 13.63 -15.58 1.44
CA ASN A 414 13.36 -16.01 2.80
C ASN A 414 12.43 -17.24 2.83
N GLN A 415 11.49 -17.35 1.89
CA GLN A 415 10.65 -18.53 1.72
C GLN A 415 11.50 -19.80 1.51
N ALA A 416 12.56 -19.71 0.70
CA ALA A 416 13.48 -20.83 0.47
C ALA A 416 14.28 -21.25 1.72
N LYS A 417 14.29 -20.45 2.80
CA LYS A 417 14.94 -20.82 4.06
C LYS A 417 14.00 -21.59 5.00
N ARG A 418 12.70 -21.68 4.68
CA ARG A 418 11.72 -22.37 5.53
C ARG A 418 11.93 -23.88 5.48
N ASN A 419 11.53 -24.54 6.56
CA ASN A 419 11.61 -26.00 6.69
C ASN A 419 10.86 -26.67 5.53
N GLY A 420 11.53 -27.61 4.85
CA GLY A 420 10.98 -28.31 3.68
C GLY A 420 11.14 -27.58 2.34
N LEU A 421 11.58 -26.31 2.33
CA LEU A 421 11.77 -25.52 1.09
C LEU A 421 13.25 -25.21 0.77
N GLY A 422 14.18 -25.60 1.64
CA GLY A 422 15.63 -25.40 1.51
C GLY A 422 16.24 -25.80 0.16
N GLY A 423 15.72 -26.87 -0.46
CA GLY A 423 16.19 -27.35 -1.76
C GLY A 423 15.99 -26.35 -2.91
N ASN A 424 15.12 -25.35 -2.74
CA ASN A 424 14.88 -24.32 -3.75
C ASN A 424 15.86 -23.14 -3.70
N ALA A 425 16.68 -23.02 -2.65
CA ALA A 425 17.55 -21.87 -2.46
C ALA A 425 18.50 -21.59 -3.65
N PRO A 426 19.18 -22.59 -4.26
CA PRO A 426 20.04 -22.33 -5.44
C PRO A 426 19.27 -21.79 -6.65
N ALA A 427 18.02 -22.25 -6.84
CA ALA A 427 17.18 -21.78 -7.93
C ALA A 427 16.72 -20.34 -7.71
N VAL A 428 16.34 -19.98 -6.48
CA VAL A 428 15.98 -18.60 -6.15
C VAL A 428 17.17 -17.65 -6.33
N GLN A 429 18.36 -18.06 -5.85
CA GLN A 429 19.55 -17.22 -5.97
C GLN A 429 19.94 -17.01 -7.44
N SER A 430 19.87 -18.04 -8.27
CA SER A 430 20.15 -17.89 -9.71
C SER A 430 19.09 -17.04 -10.42
N ALA A 431 17.80 -17.20 -10.09
CA ALA A 431 16.73 -16.33 -10.60
C ALA A 431 16.95 -14.87 -10.20
N TYR A 432 17.26 -14.63 -8.93
CA TYR A 432 17.50 -13.29 -8.42
C TYR A 432 18.71 -12.63 -9.08
N ALA A 433 19.78 -13.39 -9.33
CA ALA A 433 20.95 -12.91 -10.04
C ALA A 433 20.65 -12.52 -11.50
N ALA A 434 19.71 -13.20 -12.15
CA ALA A 434 19.24 -12.85 -13.50
C ALA A 434 18.33 -11.60 -13.49
N VAL A 435 17.42 -11.51 -12.51
CA VAL A 435 16.41 -10.44 -12.42
C VAL A 435 16.96 -9.11 -11.92
N LEU A 436 17.87 -9.13 -10.95
CA LEU A 436 18.36 -7.93 -10.28
C LEU A 436 19.00 -6.89 -11.25
N PRO A 437 19.80 -7.28 -12.26
CA PRO A 437 20.31 -6.33 -13.26
C PRO A 437 19.22 -5.63 -14.06
N VAL A 438 18.14 -6.34 -14.44
CA VAL A 438 16.99 -5.77 -15.16
C VAL A 438 16.27 -4.76 -14.28
N VAL A 439 15.95 -5.18 -13.04
CA VAL A 439 15.31 -4.33 -12.04
C VAL A 439 16.10 -3.04 -11.83
N ASN A 440 17.41 -3.16 -11.57
CA ASN A 440 18.27 -2.01 -11.32
C ASN A 440 18.32 -1.06 -12.51
N THR A 441 18.31 -1.57 -13.75
CA THR A 441 18.30 -0.71 -14.94
C THR A 441 17.05 0.16 -15.01
N ILE A 442 15.89 -0.36 -14.62
CA ILE A 442 14.63 0.40 -14.62
C ILE A 442 14.54 1.36 -13.42
N LEU A 443 15.07 0.99 -12.24
CA LEU A 443 14.95 1.81 -11.01
C LEU A 443 16.02 2.90 -10.88
N THR A 444 17.28 2.60 -11.23
CA THR A 444 18.42 3.51 -10.99
C THR A 444 18.52 4.65 -12.00
N THR A 445 17.75 4.57 -13.07
CA THR A 445 17.82 5.51 -14.19
C THR A 445 16.98 6.76 -13.98
N GLY A 446 16.18 6.82 -12.91
CA GLY A 446 15.43 8.01 -12.52
C GLY A 446 14.53 8.49 -13.66
N ASN A 447 14.76 9.70 -14.17
CA ASN A 447 14.03 10.23 -15.34
C ASN A 447 14.76 9.99 -16.68
N LYS A 448 15.97 9.42 -16.65
CA LYS A 448 16.71 9.09 -17.87
C LYS A 448 16.10 7.82 -18.46
N GLN A 449 15.63 7.92 -19.71
CA GLN A 449 15.06 6.80 -20.45
C GLN A 449 16.19 5.90 -20.95
N ILE A 450 16.61 4.93 -20.14
CA ILE A 450 17.61 3.93 -20.55
C ILE A 450 16.87 2.62 -20.84
N ALA A 451 17.11 2.08 -22.03
CA ALA A 451 16.61 0.77 -22.39
C ALA A 451 17.36 -0.31 -21.60
N VAL A 452 16.63 -1.33 -21.14
CA VAL A 452 17.20 -2.55 -20.58
C VAL A 452 18.01 -3.26 -21.68
N PRO A 453 19.31 -3.54 -21.45
CA PRO A 453 20.14 -4.25 -22.41
C PRO A 453 19.54 -5.61 -22.83
N PRO A 454 19.51 -5.94 -24.14
CA PRO A 454 18.90 -7.17 -24.64
C PRO A 454 19.50 -8.45 -24.06
N ASN A 455 20.80 -8.45 -23.73
CA ASN A 455 21.48 -9.59 -23.13
C ASN A 455 20.98 -9.91 -21.71
N LEU A 456 20.48 -8.91 -20.97
CA LEU A 456 19.89 -9.15 -19.64
C LEU A 456 18.51 -9.82 -19.77
N ILE A 457 17.71 -9.37 -20.73
CA ILE A 457 16.40 -9.98 -21.04
C ILE A 457 16.58 -11.41 -21.57
N ALA A 458 17.60 -11.64 -22.41
CA ALA A 458 17.96 -12.98 -22.88
C ALA A 458 18.38 -13.91 -21.73
N ALA A 459 19.16 -13.42 -20.76
CA ALA A 459 19.57 -14.20 -19.60
C ALA A 459 18.37 -14.63 -18.73
N GLU A 460 17.38 -13.75 -18.51
CA GLU A 460 16.13 -14.13 -17.84
C GLU A 460 15.35 -15.19 -18.63
N ALA A 461 15.25 -15.03 -19.97
CA ALA A 461 14.57 -15.99 -20.83
C ALA A 461 15.24 -17.38 -20.84
N GLU A 462 16.58 -17.41 -20.90
CA GLU A 462 17.38 -18.64 -20.77
C GLU A 462 17.16 -19.29 -19.40
N TRP A 463 17.11 -18.49 -18.32
CA TRP A 463 16.82 -19.01 -16.98
C TRP A 463 15.45 -19.68 -16.91
N ILE A 464 14.41 -19.06 -17.50
CA ILE A 464 13.04 -19.62 -17.57
C ILE A 464 13.06 -20.95 -18.31
N ALA A 465 13.73 -21.02 -19.47
CA ALA A 465 13.82 -22.24 -20.27
C ALA A 465 14.53 -23.38 -19.54
N ALA A 466 15.57 -23.06 -18.76
CA ALA A 466 16.31 -24.03 -17.95
C ALA A 466 15.58 -24.48 -16.67
N ASN A 467 14.59 -23.72 -16.21
CA ASN A 467 13.86 -23.97 -14.97
C ASN A 467 12.34 -23.98 -15.17
N PRO A 468 11.79 -24.87 -16.03
CA PRO A 468 10.36 -24.96 -16.23
C PRO A 468 9.66 -25.41 -14.93
N PRO A 469 8.44 -24.92 -14.65
CA PRO A 469 7.68 -25.43 -13.53
C PRO A 469 7.18 -26.85 -13.81
N GLU A 470 7.10 -27.67 -12.77
CA GLU A 470 6.65 -29.07 -12.88
C GLU A 470 5.22 -29.19 -13.42
N ASN A 471 4.37 -28.24 -13.04
CA ASN A 471 3.00 -28.11 -13.53
C ASN A 471 2.53 -26.66 -13.35
N ARG A 472 1.34 -26.35 -13.88
CA ARG A 472 0.72 -25.02 -13.82
C ARG A 472 -0.27 -24.84 -12.66
N LYS A 473 -0.32 -25.78 -11.72
CA LYS A 473 -1.15 -25.65 -10.51
C LYS A 473 -0.37 -24.92 -9.43
N PRO A 474 -0.96 -23.89 -8.77
CA PRO A 474 -0.34 -23.21 -7.65
C PRO A 474 -0.06 -24.13 -6.46
N THR A 475 -0.91 -25.14 -6.25
CA THR A 475 -0.74 -26.17 -5.22
C THR A 475 -1.15 -27.56 -5.72
N SER A 476 -0.82 -28.60 -4.94
CA SER A 476 -1.27 -29.97 -5.22
C SER A 476 -2.79 -30.16 -5.16
N VAL A 477 -3.51 -29.30 -4.42
CA VAL A 477 -4.97 -29.35 -4.25
C VAL A 477 -5.72 -28.34 -5.12
N SER A 478 -4.99 -27.47 -5.84
CA SER A 478 -5.59 -26.52 -6.76
C SER A 478 -6.37 -27.25 -7.86
N PRO A 479 -7.54 -26.71 -8.27
CA PRO A 479 -8.28 -27.25 -9.40
C PRO A 479 -7.39 -27.28 -10.67
N GLN A 480 -7.69 -28.20 -11.59
CA GLN A 480 -7.06 -28.19 -12.92
C GLN A 480 -7.25 -26.79 -13.54
N PRO A 481 -6.20 -26.17 -14.11
CA PRO A 481 -6.38 -24.99 -14.92
C PRO A 481 -7.39 -25.31 -16.03
N VAL A 482 -8.47 -24.54 -16.12
CA VAL A 482 -9.36 -24.64 -17.27
C VAL A 482 -8.56 -24.14 -18.49
N PRO A 483 -8.45 -24.93 -19.57
CA PRO A 483 -7.55 -24.66 -20.69
C PRO A 483 -7.81 -23.32 -21.39
#